data_AF-A0A0F2P5E6-F1
#
_entry.id   AF-A0A0F2P5E6-F1
#
_cell.length_a   1.000
_cell.length_b   1.000
_cell.length_c   1.000
_cell.angle_alpha   90.00
_cell.angle_beta   90.00
_cell.angle_gamma   90.00
#
_symmetry.space_group_name_H-M   'P 1'
#
loop_
_entity.id
_entity.type
_entity.pdbx_description
1 polymer ?
#
loop_
_entity_poly.entity_id
_entity_poly.type
_entity_poly.pdbx_seq_one_letter_code
_entity_poly.pdbx_strand_id
1 'polypeptide(L)'
;RGIGPFRWVALSGDPEDIYKTDAKMKELFPDNAHLHAWLDMARERIAFQGLPARICWIGLGDRHRAGLAFNEMVASGELKAPIVIGRDHLDSGSVASPNRETEAMQDGSDAVSDWPLLNALVNTASGATWVSIHHGGGVGMGFSQHAGMVVVADGTEAAAKRLERVLWNDPASGVWRHADAGYDIAIDCAREHGLNLPGILG
;
A
#
# COMPACT_ATOMS: atom_id res chain seq x y z
N ARG A 1 -10.48 3.44 4.93
CA ARG A 1 -9.41 3.01 5.87
C ARG A 1 -8.05 2.71 5.21
N GLY A 2 -7.84 3.01 3.92
CA GLY A 2 -6.52 2.80 3.27
C GLY A 2 -6.13 1.33 3.00
N ILE A 3 -7.05 0.38 3.22
CA ILE A 3 -6.82 -1.05 2.99
C ILE A 3 -6.82 -1.30 1.48
N GLY A 4 -5.79 -1.99 0.98
CA GLY A 4 -5.63 -2.27 -0.44
C GLY A 4 -4.55 -3.32 -0.70
N PRO A 5 -4.20 -3.60 -1.98
CA PRO A 5 -3.39 -4.74 -2.40
C PRO A 5 -1.88 -4.54 -2.17
N PHE A 6 -1.51 -4.26 -0.92
CA PHE A 6 -0.13 -4.20 -0.45
C PHE A 6 0.57 -5.54 -0.71
N ARG A 7 1.78 -5.47 -1.26
CA ARG A 7 2.56 -6.64 -1.66
C ARG A 7 4.05 -6.39 -1.50
N TRP A 8 4.80 -7.47 -1.38
CA TRP A 8 6.26 -7.41 -1.36
C TRP A 8 6.89 -8.59 -2.09
N VAL A 9 8.16 -8.43 -2.45
CA VAL A 9 8.94 -9.35 -3.27
C VAL A 9 10.32 -9.53 -2.66
N ALA A 10 10.76 -10.78 -2.51
CA ALA A 10 12.10 -11.11 -2.03
C ALA A 10 13.11 -11.08 -3.18
N LEU A 11 14.04 -10.12 -3.17
CA LEU A 11 15.07 -9.99 -4.22
C LEU A 11 16.13 -11.10 -4.17
N SER A 12 16.19 -11.86 -3.08
CA SER A 12 17.05 -13.04 -2.95
C SER A 12 16.65 -14.17 -3.91
N GLY A 13 15.39 -14.20 -4.34
CA GLY A 13 14.81 -15.34 -5.03
C GLY A 13 14.49 -16.53 -4.11
N ASP A 14 14.72 -16.39 -2.80
CA ASP A 14 14.54 -17.47 -1.83
C ASP A 14 13.14 -17.44 -1.21
N PRO A 15 12.35 -18.53 -1.32
CA PRO A 15 11.00 -18.58 -0.74
C PRO A 15 10.98 -18.46 0.79
N GLU A 16 12.08 -18.81 1.48
CA GLU A 16 12.17 -18.69 2.94
C GLU A 16 12.10 -17.24 3.40
N ASP A 17 12.55 -16.27 2.59
CA ASP A 17 12.38 -14.86 2.94
C ASP A 17 10.90 -14.48 2.99
N ILE A 18 10.07 -15.01 2.08
CA ILE A 18 8.63 -14.80 2.14
C ILE A 18 8.01 -15.48 3.36
N TYR A 19 8.39 -16.72 3.67
CA TYR A 19 7.84 -17.42 4.85
C TYR A 19 8.21 -16.72 6.16
N LYS A 20 9.42 -16.15 6.27
CA LYS A 20 9.81 -15.32 7.40
C LYS A 20 8.98 -14.04 7.48
N THR A 21 8.76 -13.35 6.37
CA THR A 21 7.86 -12.18 6.36
C THR A 21 6.41 -12.57 6.70
N ASP A 22 5.91 -13.73 6.27
CA ASP A 22 4.58 -14.23 6.65
C ASP A 22 4.49 -14.41 8.18
N ALA A 23 5.51 -15.00 8.80
CA ALA A 23 5.60 -15.12 10.26
C ALA A 23 5.65 -13.74 10.93
N LYS A 24 6.50 -12.83 10.45
CA LYS A 24 6.60 -11.46 10.98
C LYS A 24 5.27 -10.71 10.91
N MET A 25 4.52 -10.87 9.83
CA MET A 25 3.19 -10.27 9.69
C MET A 25 2.21 -10.78 10.76
N LYS A 26 2.25 -12.07 11.09
CA LYS A 26 1.43 -12.61 12.19
C LYS A 26 1.84 -12.07 13.56
N GLU A 27 3.14 -11.88 13.79
CA GLU A 27 3.67 -11.28 15.02
C GLU A 27 3.26 -9.80 15.17
N LEU A 28 3.29 -9.02 14.09
CA LEU A 28 2.92 -7.60 14.10
C LEU A 28 1.42 -7.37 14.31
N PHE A 29 0.60 -8.30 13.84
CA PHE A 29 -0.86 -8.20 13.84
C PHE A 29 -1.48 -9.44 14.51
N PRO A 30 -1.20 -9.70 15.80
CA PRO A 30 -1.57 -10.95 16.47
C PRO A 30 -3.08 -11.17 16.54
N ASP A 31 -3.86 -10.09 16.63
CA ASP A 31 -5.31 -10.14 16.78
C ASP A 31 -6.06 -10.18 15.45
N ASN A 32 -5.34 -10.11 14.30
CA ASN A 32 -5.97 -10.11 12.99
C ASN A 32 -6.14 -11.54 12.45
N ALA A 33 -7.13 -12.26 12.96
CA ALA A 33 -7.39 -13.65 12.58
C ALA A 33 -7.60 -13.84 11.06
N HIS A 34 -8.21 -12.86 10.38
CA HIS A 34 -8.40 -12.90 8.93
C HIS A 34 -7.07 -12.83 8.16
N LEU A 35 -6.16 -11.94 8.59
CA LEU A 35 -4.81 -11.85 8.02
C LEU A 35 -4.05 -13.17 8.22
N HIS A 36 -4.15 -13.78 9.40
CA HIS A 36 -3.48 -15.06 9.68
C HIS A 36 -3.99 -16.17 8.77
N ALA A 37 -5.31 -16.33 8.69
CA ALA A 37 -5.94 -17.31 7.80
C ALA A 37 -5.58 -17.07 6.32
N TRP A 38 -5.52 -15.80 5.89
CA TRP A 38 -5.06 -15.45 4.55
C TRP A 38 -3.62 -15.92 4.29
N LEU A 39 -2.69 -15.65 5.20
CA LEU A 39 -1.29 -16.07 5.03
C LEU A 39 -1.12 -17.59 5.03
N ASP A 40 -1.89 -18.30 5.87
CA ASP A 40 -1.89 -19.77 5.88
C ASP A 40 -2.38 -20.34 4.54
N MET A 41 -3.54 -19.87 4.06
CA MET A 41 -4.04 -20.27 2.75
C MET A 41 -3.07 -19.91 1.62
N ALA A 42 -2.47 -18.71 1.68
CA ALA A 42 -1.55 -18.25 0.65
C ALA A 42 -0.26 -19.08 0.62
N ARG A 43 0.17 -19.65 1.75
CA ARG A 43 1.29 -20.60 1.81
C ARG A 43 0.90 -21.97 1.26
N GLU A 44 -0.28 -22.47 1.59
CA GLU A 44 -0.74 -23.80 1.18
C GLU A 44 -1.18 -23.87 -0.28
N ARG A 45 -1.70 -22.78 -0.83
CA ARG A 45 -2.48 -22.79 -2.07
C ARG A 45 -1.88 -21.99 -3.21
N ILE A 46 -0.88 -21.13 -2.96
CA ILE A 46 -0.28 -20.27 -3.98
C ILE A 46 1.18 -20.65 -4.19
N ALA A 47 1.48 -21.22 -5.36
CA ALA A 47 2.84 -21.43 -5.80
C ALA A 47 3.48 -20.10 -6.24
N PHE A 48 4.75 -19.89 -5.91
CA PHE A 48 5.48 -18.71 -6.37
C PHE A 48 5.72 -18.74 -7.89
N GLN A 49 5.78 -17.54 -8.49
CA GLN A 49 6.07 -17.34 -9.91
C GLN A 49 7.17 -16.30 -10.07
N GLY A 50 8.33 -16.69 -10.58
CA GLY A 50 9.51 -15.81 -10.63
C GLY A 50 10.09 -15.57 -9.23
N LEU A 51 10.36 -14.32 -8.87
CA LEU A 51 10.79 -13.98 -7.51
C LEU A 51 9.64 -14.29 -6.53
N PRO A 52 9.91 -14.98 -5.40
CA PRO A 52 8.92 -15.17 -4.36
C PRO A 52 8.33 -13.85 -3.90
N ALA A 53 7.01 -13.79 -3.86
CA ALA A 53 6.26 -12.58 -3.56
C ALA A 53 5.00 -12.93 -2.77
N ARG A 54 4.53 -11.96 -1.97
CA ARG A 54 3.31 -12.10 -1.19
C ARG A 54 2.44 -10.87 -1.36
N ILE A 55 1.14 -11.08 -1.43
CA ILE A 55 0.12 -10.05 -1.32
C ILE A 55 -0.59 -10.22 0.03
N CYS A 56 -0.87 -9.13 0.73
CA CYS A 56 -1.60 -9.12 1.99
C CYS A 56 -2.26 -7.75 2.16
N TRP A 57 -3.58 -7.71 2.24
CA TRP A 57 -4.30 -6.45 2.29
C TRP A 57 -4.25 -5.85 3.70
N ILE A 58 -3.57 -4.71 3.82
CA ILE A 58 -3.44 -3.94 5.07
C ILE A 58 -3.60 -2.44 4.81
N GLY A 59 -3.99 -1.70 5.85
CA GLY A 59 -4.45 -0.32 5.77
C GLY A 59 -3.44 0.75 6.16
N LEU A 60 -3.95 1.98 6.28
CA LEU A 60 -3.25 3.08 6.95
C LEU A 60 -2.90 2.65 8.39
N GLY A 61 -1.72 3.03 8.87
CA GLY A 61 -1.21 2.62 10.17
C GLY A 61 -0.48 1.26 10.16
N ASP A 62 -0.87 0.32 9.30
CA ASP A 62 -0.25 -1.01 9.28
C ASP A 62 0.86 -1.15 8.23
N ARG A 63 0.71 -0.51 7.06
CA ARG A 63 1.70 -0.60 5.97
C ARG A 63 3.10 -0.16 6.40
N HIS A 64 3.22 0.97 7.10
CA HIS A 64 4.53 1.46 7.55
C HIS A 64 5.15 0.55 8.62
N ARG A 65 4.35 -0.01 9.54
CA ARG A 65 4.82 -0.98 10.56
C ARG A 65 5.41 -2.22 9.89
N ALA A 66 4.71 -2.77 8.89
CA ALA A 66 5.20 -3.91 8.11
C ALA A 66 6.49 -3.58 7.36
N GLY A 67 6.54 -2.45 6.65
CA GLY A 67 7.72 -2.05 5.88
C GLY A 67 8.96 -1.79 6.75
N LEU A 68 8.78 -1.15 7.91
CA LEU A 68 9.87 -0.94 8.87
C LEU A 68 10.39 -2.26 9.45
N ALA A 69 9.49 -3.19 9.81
CA ALA A 69 9.89 -4.51 10.30
C ALA A 69 10.65 -5.31 9.23
N PHE A 70 10.20 -5.29 7.97
CA PHE A 70 10.92 -5.95 6.88
C PHE A 70 12.31 -5.34 6.68
N ASN A 71 12.44 -4.02 6.76
CA ASN A 71 13.74 -3.35 6.69
C ASN A 71 14.66 -3.76 7.83
N GLU A 72 14.14 -3.89 9.05
CA GLU A 72 14.91 -4.39 10.20
C GLU A 72 15.37 -5.84 10.00
N MET A 73 14.50 -6.71 9.47
CA MET A 73 14.88 -8.10 9.16
C MET A 73 15.94 -8.19 8.06
N VAL A 74 15.97 -7.27 7.10
CA VAL A 74 17.08 -7.16 6.13
C VAL A 74 18.36 -6.69 6.83
N ALA A 75 18.27 -5.69 7.71
CA ALA A 75 19.41 -5.14 8.44
C ALA A 75 20.07 -6.18 9.37
N SER A 76 19.25 -7.04 10.00
CA SER A 76 19.73 -8.10 10.90
C SER A 76 20.27 -9.33 10.16
N GLY A 77 20.05 -9.44 8.86
CA GLY A 77 20.36 -10.63 8.06
C GLY A 77 19.37 -11.78 8.27
N GLU A 78 18.26 -11.56 8.96
CA GLU A 78 17.15 -12.53 9.01
C GLU A 78 16.59 -12.78 7.62
N LEU A 79 16.47 -11.74 6.78
CA LEU A 79 16.18 -11.85 5.35
C LEU A 79 17.49 -11.81 4.54
N LYS A 80 17.58 -12.65 3.51
CA LYS A 80 18.84 -12.86 2.76
C LYS A 80 19.22 -11.70 1.84
N ALA A 81 18.25 -10.90 1.42
CA ALA A 81 18.45 -9.75 0.54
C ALA A 81 17.36 -8.68 0.77
N PRO A 82 17.50 -7.48 0.18
CA PRO A 82 16.47 -6.44 0.24
C PRO A 82 15.09 -6.91 -0.23
N ILE A 83 14.06 -6.31 0.34
CA ILE A 83 12.66 -6.53 -0.02
C ILE A 83 12.12 -5.35 -0.81
N VAL A 84 11.50 -5.63 -1.95
CA VAL A 84 10.74 -4.63 -2.70
C VAL A 84 9.31 -4.60 -2.17
N ILE A 85 8.80 -3.42 -1.84
CA ILE A 85 7.44 -3.23 -1.31
C ILE A 85 6.65 -2.33 -2.24
N GLY A 86 5.48 -2.78 -2.67
CA GLY A 86 4.63 -2.02 -3.58
C GLY A 86 3.17 -2.46 -3.51
N ARG A 87 2.44 -2.21 -4.59
CA ARG A 87 1.02 -2.53 -4.74
C ARG A 87 0.62 -2.52 -6.21
N ASP A 88 -0.63 -2.90 -6.46
CA ASP A 88 -1.30 -2.54 -7.71
C ASP A 88 -1.51 -1.01 -7.80
N HIS A 89 -1.81 -0.52 -9.00
CA HIS A 89 -2.35 0.81 -9.22
C HIS A 89 -3.82 0.92 -8.75
N LEU A 90 -4.53 -0.21 -8.63
CA LEU A 90 -5.79 -0.31 -7.90
C LEU A 90 -5.50 -0.21 -6.40
N ASP A 91 -5.66 0.98 -5.83
CA ASP A 91 -5.64 1.19 -4.39
C ASP A 91 -6.47 2.43 -4.04
N SER A 92 -6.86 2.54 -2.78
CA SER A 92 -7.79 3.54 -2.25
C SER A 92 -7.49 4.99 -2.64
N GLY A 93 -6.21 5.35 -2.87
CA GLY A 93 -5.81 6.73 -3.20
C GLY A 93 -5.24 6.92 -4.58
N SER A 94 -5.11 5.88 -5.40
CA SER A 94 -4.19 5.88 -6.53
C SER A 94 -4.85 5.69 -7.89
N VAL A 95 -6.18 5.77 -7.97
CA VAL A 95 -6.92 5.54 -9.22
C VAL A 95 -8.17 6.40 -9.29
N ALA A 96 -8.44 6.94 -10.49
CA ALA A 96 -9.72 7.46 -10.92
C ALA A 96 -10.18 6.62 -12.13
N SER A 97 -11.33 5.98 -12.00
CA SER A 97 -11.85 4.97 -12.92
C SER A 97 -13.37 4.85 -12.74
N PRO A 98 -14.17 5.70 -13.42
CA PRO A 98 -15.62 5.83 -13.20
C PRO A 98 -16.45 4.56 -13.49
N ASN A 99 -15.88 3.58 -14.19
CA ASN A 99 -16.54 2.32 -14.52
C ASN A 99 -16.04 1.15 -13.66
N ARG A 100 -15.23 1.42 -12.62
CA ARG A 100 -14.68 0.43 -11.68
C ARG A 100 -14.44 1.04 -10.30
N GLU A 101 -13.21 1.48 -10.02
CA GLU A 101 -12.75 1.79 -8.67
C GLU A 101 -13.38 3.05 -8.06
N THR A 102 -13.82 3.97 -8.90
CA THR A 102 -14.47 5.23 -8.49
C THR A 102 -15.87 5.35 -9.07
N GLU A 103 -16.49 4.22 -9.43
CA GLU A 103 -17.89 4.18 -9.87
C GLU A 103 -18.81 4.52 -8.70
N ALA A 104 -19.74 5.45 -8.94
CA ALA A 104 -20.77 5.87 -8.00
C ALA A 104 -20.21 6.35 -6.65
N MET A 105 -19.24 7.26 -6.69
CA MET A 105 -18.78 7.95 -5.49
C MET A 105 -19.96 8.70 -4.85
N GLN A 106 -20.02 8.73 -3.51
CA GLN A 106 -21.15 9.28 -2.75
C GLN A 106 -21.51 10.73 -3.12
N ASP A 107 -20.52 11.53 -3.52
CA ASP A 107 -20.62 12.93 -3.91
C ASP A 107 -20.64 13.14 -5.45
N GLY A 108 -20.60 12.06 -6.23
CA GLY A 108 -20.53 12.09 -7.69
C GLY A 108 -19.16 12.47 -8.25
N SER A 109 -18.08 12.42 -7.46
CA SER A 109 -16.72 12.78 -7.88
C SER A 109 -16.02 11.71 -8.75
N ASP A 110 -16.77 10.83 -9.40
CA ASP A 110 -16.28 9.61 -10.05
C ASP A 110 -15.10 9.85 -11.00
N ALA A 111 -15.20 10.92 -11.81
CA ALA A 111 -14.25 11.25 -12.88
C ALA A 111 -13.11 12.19 -12.46
N VAL A 112 -13.03 12.59 -11.18
CA VAL A 112 -11.98 13.50 -10.69
C VAL A 112 -10.64 12.74 -10.65
N SER A 113 -9.73 13.10 -11.55
CA SER A 113 -8.41 12.45 -11.69
C SER A 113 -7.24 13.19 -11.05
N ASP A 114 -7.51 14.25 -10.28
CA ASP A 114 -6.47 14.93 -9.49
C ASP A 114 -5.83 13.99 -8.47
N TRP A 115 -6.64 13.12 -7.84
CA TRP A 115 -6.23 12.21 -6.78
C TRP A 115 -5.09 11.25 -7.15
N PRO A 116 -5.15 10.46 -8.24
CA PRO A 116 -4.03 9.62 -8.64
C PRO A 116 -2.78 10.43 -9.00
N LEU A 117 -2.91 11.64 -9.56
CA LEU A 117 -1.76 12.50 -9.84
C LEU A 117 -1.10 12.99 -8.56
N LEU A 118 -1.89 13.43 -7.58
CA LEU A 118 -1.40 13.81 -6.24
C LEU A 118 -0.79 12.62 -5.50
N ASN A 119 -1.34 11.40 -5.65
CA ASN A 119 -0.74 10.19 -5.09
C ASN A 119 0.67 9.94 -5.65
N ALA A 120 0.88 10.12 -6.96
CA ALA A 120 2.22 10.02 -7.54
C ALA A 120 3.17 11.11 -6.99
N LEU A 121 2.71 12.35 -6.92
CA LEU A 121 3.51 13.47 -6.43
C LEU A 121 3.88 13.30 -4.95
N VAL A 122 2.94 12.89 -4.08
CA VAL A 122 3.22 12.68 -2.66
C VAL A 122 4.15 11.49 -2.44
N ASN A 123 4.02 10.41 -3.21
CA ASN A 123 4.96 9.28 -3.15
C ASN A 123 6.37 9.67 -3.60
N THR A 124 6.47 10.50 -4.64
CA THR A 124 7.75 11.07 -5.09
C THR A 124 8.39 11.91 -3.99
N ALA A 125 7.61 12.82 -3.38
CA ALA A 125 8.09 13.68 -2.30
C ALA A 125 8.42 12.91 -1.01
N SER A 126 7.73 11.80 -0.76
CA SER A 126 7.94 10.95 0.43
C SER A 126 9.21 10.10 0.32
N GLY A 127 9.68 9.86 -0.91
CA GLY A 127 10.90 9.11 -1.20
C GLY A 127 10.67 7.66 -1.62
N ALA A 128 9.61 7.38 -2.39
CA ALA A 128 9.48 6.09 -3.04
C ALA A 128 10.70 5.84 -3.97
N THR A 129 11.09 4.57 -4.15
CA THR A 129 12.23 4.23 -5.02
C THR A 129 11.88 4.45 -6.48
N TRP A 130 10.65 4.13 -6.88
CA TRP A 130 10.10 4.59 -8.15
C TRP A 130 8.59 4.83 -8.06
N VAL A 131 8.13 5.73 -8.94
CA VAL A 131 6.74 6.15 -9.05
C VAL A 131 6.35 6.13 -10.53
N SER A 132 5.10 5.78 -10.82
CA SER A 132 4.55 5.73 -12.17
C SER A 132 3.19 6.40 -12.24
N ILE A 133 2.90 7.04 -13.37
CA ILE A 133 1.57 7.56 -13.72
C ILE A 133 1.18 6.93 -15.04
N HIS A 134 0.11 6.15 -15.04
CA HIS A 134 -0.35 5.41 -16.21
C HIS A 134 -1.81 5.78 -16.55
N HIS A 135 -2.19 5.46 -17.78
CA HIS A 135 -3.53 5.70 -18.33
C HIS A 135 -4.12 4.39 -18.88
N GLY A 136 -5.42 4.19 -18.63
CA GLY A 136 -6.23 3.15 -19.26
C GLY A 136 -5.97 1.72 -18.81
N GLY A 137 -5.27 1.51 -17.70
CA GLY A 137 -5.13 0.18 -17.10
C GLY A 137 -6.47 -0.36 -16.62
N GLY A 138 -6.69 -1.65 -16.82
CA GLY A 138 -7.93 -2.36 -16.46
C GLY A 138 -9.11 -2.11 -17.40
N VAL A 139 -9.43 -0.85 -17.71
CA VAL A 139 -10.65 -0.43 -18.44
C VAL A 139 -10.41 0.09 -19.85
N GLY A 140 -9.15 0.15 -20.30
CA GLY A 140 -8.81 0.61 -21.64
C GLY A 140 -8.67 2.13 -21.75
N MET A 141 -8.21 2.56 -22.93
CA MET A 141 -7.93 3.97 -23.23
C MET A 141 -9.16 4.85 -22.99
N GLY A 142 -8.94 6.00 -22.34
CA GLY A 142 -9.96 7.00 -22.02
C GLY A 142 -10.64 6.82 -20.67
N PHE A 143 -10.52 5.65 -20.02
CA PHE A 143 -11.41 5.29 -18.90
C PHE A 143 -10.76 5.28 -17.51
N SER A 144 -9.43 5.37 -17.41
CA SER A 144 -8.76 5.46 -16.10
C SER A 144 -7.47 6.26 -16.12
N GLN A 145 -7.15 6.89 -14.99
CA GLN A 145 -5.85 7.45 -14.67
C GLN A 145 -5.44 6.94 -13.30
N HIS A 146 -4.21 6.46 -13.16
CA HIS A 146 -3.78 5.81 -11.92
C HIS A 146 -2.27 5.80 -11.71
N ALA A 147 -1.87 5.80 -10.44
CA ALA A 147 -0.49 5.87 -10.00
C ALA A 147 -0.01 4.61 -9.30
N GLY A 148 1.25 4.25 -9.57
CA GLY A 148 1.97 3.19 -8.90
C GLY A 148 3.09 3.77 -8.06
N MET A 149 3.42 3.07 -6.98
CA MET A 149 4.60 3.39 -6.19
C MET A 149 5.24 2.09 -5.71
N VAL A 150 6.55 2.12 -5.57
CA VAL A 150 7.33 1.05 -4.99
C VAL A 150 8.48 1.64 -4.18
N VAL A 151 8.78 1.04 -3.03
CA VAL A 151 9.85 1.42 -2.12
C VAL A 151 10.65 0.19 -1.71
N VAL A 152 11.98 0.33 -1.69
CA VAL A 152 12.91 -0.75 -1.32
C VAL A 152 13.26 -0.66 0.17
N ALA A 153 13.12 -1.78 0.86
CA ALA A 153 13.65 -2.03 2.19
C ALA A 153 15.01 -2.72 2.06
N ASP A 154 16.10 -1.93 2.13
CA ASP A 154 17.48 -2.38 1.93
C ASP A 154 18.27 -2.54 3.25
N GLY A 155 17.61 -2.41 4.39
CA GLY A 155 18.21 -2.50 5.72
C GLY A 155 18.87 -1.21 6.21
N THR A 156 18.91 -0.15 5.40
CA THR A 156 19.53 1.11 5.82
C THR A 156 18.59 1.98 6.65
N GLU A 157 19.16 2.81 7.53
CA GLU A 157 18.41 3.87 8.22
C GLU A 157 17.76 4.87 7.25
N ALA A 158 18.41 5.10 6.11
CA ALA A 158 17.88 5.97 5.07
C ALA A 158 16.60 5.37 4.44
N ALA A 159 16.56 4.06 4.22
CA ALA A 159 15.36 3.35 3.78
C ALA A 159 14.28 3.37 4.85
N ALA A 160 14.61 3.16 6.13
CA ALA A 160 13.63 3.24 7.22
C ALA A 160 12.87 4.59 7.22
N LYS A 161 13.58 5.72 7.09
CA LYS A 161 12.96 7.05 6.98
C LYS A 161 12.07 7.21 5.74
N ARG A 162 12.44 6.61 4.60
CA ARG A 162 11.62 6.64 3.37
C ARG A 162 10.37 5.77 3.54
N LEU A 163 10.52 4.55 4.05
CA LEU A 163 9.45 3.60 4.30
C LEU A 163 8.39 4.17 5.24
N GLU A 164 8.82 4.77 6.34
CA GLU A 164 7.92 5.43 7.30
C GLU A 164 7.00 6.45 6.62
N ARG A 165 7.58 7.36 5.82
CA ARG A 165 6.80 8.40 5.11
C ARG A 165 5.96 7.84 3.98
N VAL A 166 6.56 7.04 3.10
CA VAL A 166 5.91 6.53 1.88
C VAL A 166 4.75 5.61 2.22
N LEU A 167 4.95 4.68 3.16
CA LEU A 167 3.92 3.71 3.57
C LEU A 167 2.90 4.28 4.56
N TRP A 168 3.08 5.52 5.02
CA TRP A 168 2.05 6.32 5.68
C TRP A 168 1.26 7.14 4.65
N ASN A 169 1.95 7.95 3.85
CA ASN A 169 1.32 8.92 2.94
C ASN A 169 0.55 8.26 1.80
N ASP A 170 1.00 7.11 1.30
CA ASP A 170 0.31 6.40 0.22
C ASP A 170 -1.10 5.90 0.61
N PRO A 171 -1.30 5.10 1.67
CA PRO A 171 -2.64 4.74 2.11
C PRO A 171 -3.40 5.93 2.71
N ALA A 172 -2.71 6.91 3.31
CA ALA A 172 -3.35 8.13 3.80
C ALA A 172 -3.98 8.93 2.65
N SER A 173 -3.40 8.91 1.45
CA SER A 173 -3.99 9.56 0.30
C SER A 173 -5.33 8.93 -0.12
N GLY A 174 -5.50 7.64 0.12
CA GLY A 174 -6.80 6.99 -0.06
C GLY A 174 -7.81 7.36 1.01
N VAL A 175 -7.35 7.53 2.26
CA VAL A 175 -8.21 7.97 3.36
C VAL A 175 -8.66 9.41 3.14
N TRP A 176 -7.78 10.34 2.74
CA TRP A 176 -8.18 11.72 2.47
C TRP A 176 -9.19 11.81 1.32
N ARG A 177 -9.02 10.99 0.27
CA ARG A 177 -9.85 11.07 -0.94
C ARG A 177 -11.29 10.68 -0.62
N HIS A 178 -11.44 9.60 0.16
CA HIS A 178 -12.76 9.12 0.55
C HIS A 178 -13.35 9.95 1.69
N ALA A 179 -12.53 10.59 2.53
CA ALA A 179 -13.04 11.54 3.52
C ALA A 179 -13.59 12.80 2.83
N ASP A 180 -12.91 13.30 1.79
CA ASP A 180 -13.35 14.42 0.96
C ASP A 180 -14.69 14.12 0.27
N ALA A 181 -14.85 12.91 -0.27
CA ALA A 181 -16.12 12.44 -0.85
C ALA A 181 -17.24 12.17 0.17
N GLY A 182 -17.01 12.42 1.47
CA GLY A 182 -18.05 12.36 2.51
C GLY A 182 -18.31 10.98 3.11
N TYR A 183 -17.40 10.00 2.96
CA TYR A 183 -17.55 8.70 3.59
C TYR A 183 -17.17 8.76 5.09
N ASP A 184 -18.13 8.55 5.99
CA ASP A 184 -17.92 8.58 7.44
C ASP A 184 -16.77 7.67 7.90
N ILE A 185 -16.69 6.46 7.35
CA ILE A 185 -15.63 5.50 7.68
C ILE A 185 -14.22 5.99 7.31
N ALA A 186 -14.10 6.91 6.36
CA ALA A 186 -12.83 7.52 5.98
C ALA A 186 -12.52 8.73 6.86
N ILE A 187 -13.54 9.53 7.20
CA ILE A 187 -13.44 10.64 8.16
C ILE A 187 -13.01 10.12 9.54
N ASP A 188 -13.63 9.04 10.02
CA ASP A 188 -13.30 8.43 11.31
C ASP A 188 -11.88 7.85 11.31
N CYS A 189 -11.46 7.21 10.22
CA CYS A 189 -10.09 6.73 10.05
C CYS A 189 -9.09 7.89 10.01
N ALA A 190 -9.44 9.02 9.39
CA ALA A 190 -8.61 10.20 9.37
C ALA A 190 -8.43 10.80 10.79
N ARG A 191 -9.50 10.83 11.59
CA ARG A 191 -9.45 11.23 13.01
C ARG A 191 -8.63 10.25 13.86
N GLU A 192 -8.87 8.95 13.71
CA GLU A 192 -8.16 7.87 14.41
C GLU A 192 -6.64 7.97 14.23
N HIS A 193 -6.18 8.27 13.00
CA HIS A 193 -4.77 8.39 12.67
C HIS A 193 -4.23 9.83 12.69
N GLY A 194 -5.02 10.81 13.14
CA GLY A 194 -4.58 12.21 13.25
C GLY A 194 -4.13 12.84 11.93
N LEU A 195 -4.80 12.50 10.82
CA LEU A 195 -4.49 13.10 9.53
C LEU A 195 -4.79 14.60 9.54
N ASN A 196 -3.88 15.39 8.96
CA ASN A 196 -4.09 16.83 8.80
C ASN A 196 -4.90 17.11 7.53
N LEU A 197 -6.22 17.22 7.69
CA LEU A 197 -7.17 17.51 6.61
C LEU A 197 -7.95 18.81 6.92
N PRO A 198 -7.36 20.00 6.72
CA PRO A 198 -7.96 21.26 7.19
C PRO A 198 -9.39 21.49 6.68
N GLY A 199 -9.65 21.28 5.38
CA GLY A 199 -10.99 21.48 4.81
C GLY A 199 -12.05 20.47 5.25
N ILE A 200 -11.69 19.41 5.98
CA ILE A 200 -12.57 18.28 6.33
C ILE A 200 -12.71 18.13 7.86
N LEU A 201 -11.60 18.22 8.60
CA LEU A 201 -11.53 17.91 10.03
C LEU A 201 -11.43 19.15 10.94
N GLY A 202 -11.26 20.36 10.41
CA GLY A 202 -11.09 21.58 11.21
C GLY A 202 -11.22 22.89 10.45
#